data_AF-A0A949HZF0-F1
#
_entry.id   AF-A0A949HZF0-F1
#
_cell.length_a   1.000
_cell.length_b   1.000
_cell.length_c   1.000
_cell.angle_alpha   90.00
_cell.angle_beta   90.00
_cell.angle_gamma   90.00
#
_symmetry.space_group_name_H-M   'P 1'
#
loop_
_entity.id
_entity.type
_entity.pdbx_description
1 polymer ?
#
loop_
_entity_poly.entity_id
_entity_poly.type
_entity_poly.pdbx_seq_one_letter_code
_entity_poly.pdbx_strand_id
1 'polypeptide(L)'
;MKKLNKRKIAVITGAAILLFFALTFQPIVSFAALDTEGGNNDSGRSGNIITLRNPLGNNINNLPAFIYMILDIVFRIGAIMAVLVLMYVGFMFVSARGDTEKLETARRAFLWTVIGIALLLGGRLIASIIGNTISQVSTGIY
;
A
#
# COMPACT_ATOMS: atom_id res chain seq x y z
N MET A 1 -38.85 17.39 -22.08
CA MET A 1 -37.59 16.72 -21.71
C MET A 1 -36.63 16.76 -22.91
N LYS A 2 -35.62 17.62 -22.87
CA LYS A 2 -34.69 17.86 -23.99
C LYS A 2 -33.72 16.67 -24.05
N LYS A 3 -33.88 15.76 -25.01
CA LYS A 3 -32.99 14.60 -25.18
C LYS A 3 -31.55 15.11 -25.36
N LEU A 4 -30.72 14.98 -24.33
CA LEU A 4 -29.31 15.31 -24.44
C LEU A 4 -28.65 14.32 -25.40
N ASN A 5 -27.93 14.82 -26.40
CA ASN A 5 -27.18 13.98 -27.32
C ASN A 5 -26.16 13.15 -26.55
N LYS A 6 -26.11 11.83 -26.79
CA LYS A 6 -25.22 10.88 -26.09
C LYS A 6 -23.76 11.34 -26.02
N ARG A 7 -23.30 12.08 -27.04
CA ARG A 7 -21.96 12.70 -27.10
C ARG A 7 -21.74 13.79 -26.04
N LYS A 8 -22.75 14.61 -25.71
CA LYS A 8 -22.65 15.65 -24.67
C LYS A 8 -22.61 15.07 -23.26
N ILE A 9 -23.32 13.96 -23.03
CA ILE A 9 -23.30 13.24 -21.74
C ILE A 9 -21.91 12.65 -21.50
N ALA A 10 -21.32 11.99 -22.50
CA ALA A 10 -19.98 11.41 -22.38
C ALA A 10 -18.89 12.45 -22.03
N VAL A 11 -18.97 13.65 -22.60
CA VAL A 11 -18.02 14.75 -22.32
C VAL A 11 -18.17 15.27 -20.89
N ILE A 12 -19.41 15.45 -20.41
CA ILE A 12 -19.67 15.94 -19.05
C ILE A 12 -19.25 14.91 -18.00
N THR A 13 -19.54 13.63 -18.22
CA THR A 13 -19.11 12.56 -17.30
C THR A 13 -17.59 12.40 -17.29
N GLY A 14 -16.93 12.51 -18.44
CA GLY A 14 -15.47 12.47 -18.53
C GLY A 14 -14.79 13.63 -17.79
N ALA A 15 -15.32 14.85 -17.93
CA ALA A 15 -14.82 16.02 -17.19
C ALA A 15 -15.04 15.87 -15.67
N ALA A 16 -16.18 15.32 -15.24
CA ALA A 16 -16.45 15.08 -13.83
C ALA A 16 -15.51 14.03 -13.20
N ILE A 17 -15.17 12.97 -13.95
CA ILE A 17 -14.22 11.94 -13.49
C ILE A 17 -12.80 12.50 -13.38
N LEU A 18 -12.37 13.33 -14.33
CA LEU A 18 -11.07 14.03 -14.24
C LEU A 18 -10.99 14.98 -13.04
N LEU A 19 -12.08 15.67 -12.73
CA LEU A 19 -12.16 16.58 -11.58
C LEU A 19 -12.16 15.81 -10.24
N PHE A 20 -12.83 14.65 -10.18
CA PHE A 20 -12.81 13.78 -9.01
C PHE A 20 -11.44 13.12 -8.78
N PHE A 21 -10.76 12.73 -9.85
CA PHE A 21 -9.37 12.24 -9.78
C PHE A 21 -8.44 13.34 -9.28
N ALA A 22 -8.54 14.57 -9.79
CA ALA A 22 -7.73 15.70 -9.33
C ALA A 22 -7.96 16.05 -7.85
N LEU A 23 -9.18 15.90 -7.31
CA LEU A 23 -9.48 16.18 -5.90
C LEU A 23 -8.99 15.09 -4.94
N THR A 24 -8.97 13.83 -5.38
CA THR A 24 -8.60 12.69 -4.53
C THR A 24 -7.11 12.32 -4.64
N PHE A 25 -6.45 12.69 -5.73
CA PHE A 25 -5.01 12.54 -5.96
C PHE A 25 -4.26 13.86 -5.67
N GLN A 26 -4.35 14.36 -4.45
CA GLN A 26 -3.40 15.38 -4.00
C GLN A 26 -2.11 14.67 -3.53
N PRO A 27 -0.93 14.95 -4.13
CA PRO A 27 0.32 14.57 -3.49
C PRO A 27 0.45 15.39 -2.21
N ILE A 28 0.57 14.74 -1.06
CA ILE A 28 0.93 15.41 0.18
C ILE A 28 2.38 15.90 0.01
N VAL A 29 2.54 17.12 -0.51
CA VAL A 29 3.81 17.85 -0.40
C VAL A 29 3.86 18.40 1.02
N SER A 30 4.56 17.67 1.89
CA SER A 30 4.86 18.12 3.24
C SER A 30 5.86 19.27 3.15
N PHE A 31 5.40 20.51 3.28
CA PHE A 31 6.27 21.63 3.63
C PHE A 31 6.71 21.40 5.06
N ALA A 32 8.02 21.29 5.29
CA ALA A 32 8.60 21.14 6.62
C ALA A 32 8.21 22.37 7.48
N ALA A 33 7.19 22.22 8.31
CA ALA A 33 6.94 23.12 9.42
C ALA A 33 8.03 22.88 10.47
N LEU A 34 8.71 23.96 10.83
CA LEU A 34 9.68 24.03 11.91
C LEU A 34 8.92 24.04 13.24
N ASP A 35 8.70 22.87 13.82
CA ASP A 35 8.25 22.79 15.22
C ASP A 35 9.49 22.86 16.11
N THR A 36 9.72 24.05 16.67
CA THR A 36 10.62 24.27 17.80
C THR A 36 9.86 23.99 19.08
N GLU A 37 10.01 22.78 19.62
CA GLU A 37 9.84 22.46 21.04
C GLU A 37 10.93 21.41 21.33
N GLY A 38 11.99 21.68 22.07
CA GLY A 38 11.97 22.19 23.44
C GLY A 38 12.35 21.03 24.37
N GLY A 39 13.65 20.75 24.49
CA GLY A 39 14.16 19.65 25.32
C GLY A 39 15.69 19.51 25.25
N ASN A 40 16.40 20.45 25.88
CA ASN A 40 17.85 20.46 26.01
C ASN A 40 18.36 19.29 26.84
N ASN A 41 19.39 18.61 26.34
CA ASN A 41 20.55 18.14 27.11
C ASN A 41 21.69 17.86 26.12
N ASP A 42 22.38 18.89 25.63
CA ASP A 42 23.81 18.72 25.36
C ASP A 42 24.57 20.04 25.44
N SER A 43 25.60 20.01 26.26
CA SER A 43 26.46 21.14 26.58
C SER A 43 27.56 21.30 25.53
N GLY A 44 27.54 22.42 24.82
CA GLY A 44 28.77 23.09 24.38
C GLY A 44 29.33 22.74 23.00
N ARG A 45 28.74 23.31 21.95
CA ARG A 45 29.43 24.08 20.89
C ARG A 45 28.41 24.61 19.89
N SER A 46 28.22 25.92 19.89
CA SER A 46 27.49 26.65 18.85
C SER A 46 28.30 26.67 17.55
N GLY A 47 28.33 25.54 16.85
CA GLY A 47 28.41 25.51 15.40
C GLY A 47 27.02 25.11 14.92
N ASN A 48 26.44 25.85 13.98
CA ASN A 48 25.12 25.55 13.43
C ASN A 48 25.24 24.22 12.65
N ILE A 49 25.06 23.07 13.31
CA ILE A 49 25.01 21.77 12.66
C ILE A 49 23.68 21.74 11.92
N ILE A 50 23.71 22.04 10.62
CA ILE A 50 22.60 21.73 9.72
C ILE A 50 22.53 20.21 9.68
N THR A 51 21.70 19.63 10.55
CA THR A 51 21.42 18.20 10.53
C THR A 51 20.58 17.92 9.28
N LEU A 52 21.19 17.28 8.28
CA LEU A 52 20.47 16.80 7.10
C LEU A 52 19.49 15.72 7.55
N ARG A 53 18.22 16.11 7.72
CA ARG A 53 17.10 15.22 8.00
C ARG A 53 16.94 14.30 6.79
N ASN A 54 17.10 13.00 6.97
CA ASN A 54 16.90 12.03 5.90
C ASN A 54 15.47 12.17 5.35
N PRO A 55 15.26 12.54 4.07
CA PRO A 55 13.92 12.77 3.51
C PRO A 55 13.08 11.49 3.40
N LEU A 56 13.71 10.33 3.60
CA LEU A 56 13.04 9.04 3.68
C LEU A 56 12.50 8.74 5.09
N GLY A 57 12.94 9.50 6.10
CA GLY A 57 12.56 9.35 7.51
C GLY A 57 13.78 9.13 8.41
N ASN A 58 13.71 9.68 9.63
CA ASN A 58 14.79 9.61 10.64
C ASN A 58 15.12 8.20 11.15
N ASN A 59 14.32 7.19 10.78
CA ASN A 59 14.44 5.80 11.25
C ASN A 59 15.02 4.86 10.18
N ILE A 60 15.37 5.37 9.00
CA ILE A 60 15.98 4.58 7.92
C ILE A 60 17.44 4.95 7.79
N ASN A 61 18.21 4.35 8.70
CA ASN A 61 19.64 4.61 8.85
C ASN A 61 20.44 3.45 8.23
N ASN A 62 19.77 2.32 7.94
CA ASN A 62 20.36 1.05 7.57
C ASN A 62 19.55 0.41 6.42
N LEU A 63 20.23 -0.39 5.59
CA LEU A 63 19.62 -1.13 4.47
C LEU A 63 18.39 -1.98 4.88
N PRO A 64 18.36 -2.68 6.03
CA PRO A 64 17.19 -3.46 6.44
C PRO A 64 15.95 -2.58 6.69
N ALA A 65 16.12 -1.41 7.30
CA ALA A 65 15.02 -0.48 7.58
C ALA A 65 14.38 0.04 6.28
N PHE A 66 15.19 0.23 5.23
CA PHE A 66 14.70 0.62 3.91
C PHE A 66 13.87 -0.49 3.26
N ILE A 67 14.34 -1.74 3.35
CA ILE A 67 13.61 -2.91 2.83
C ILE A 67 12.27 -3.08 3.55
N TYR A 68 12.23 -2.92 4.88
CA TYR A 68 10.98 -3.00 5.64
C TYR A 68 9.97 -1.94 5.22
N MET A 69 10.40 -0.70 4.95
CA MET A 69 9.51 0.35 4.46
C MET A 69 8.89 -0.01 3.10
N ILE A 70 9.72 -0.45 2.14
CA ILE A 70 9.21 -0.85 0.81
C ILE A 70 8.21 -1.99 0.97
N LEU A 71 8.54 -2.98 1.79
CA LEU A 71 7.69 -4.13 2.02
C LEU A 71 6.33 -3.71 2.60
N ASP A 72 6.31 -2.80 3.58
CA ASP A 72 5.08 -2.29 4.18
C ASP A 72 4.20 -1.52 3.16
N ILE A 73 4.82 -0.71 2.30
CA ILE A 73 4.13 -0.01 1.20
C ILE A 73 3.50 -1.03 0.23
N VAL A 74 4.28 -2.05 -0.18
CA VAL A 74 3.79 -3.12 -1.07
C VAL A 74 2.64 -3.88 -0.42
N PHE A 75 2.72 -4.17 0.87
CA PHE A 75 1.65 -4.83 1.61
C PHE A 75 0.37 -4.00 1.66
N ARG A 76 0.49 -2.70 1.94
CA ARG A 76 -0.67 -1.80 2.03
C ARG A 76 -1.42 -1.70 0.70
N ILE A 77 -0.69 -1.59 -0.41
CA ILE A 77 -1.27 -1.56 -1.75
C ILE A 77 -1.80 -2.95 -2.14
N GLY A 78 -1.02 -4.00 -1.85
CA GLY A 78 -1.36 -5.39 -2.14
C GLY A 78 -2.65 -5.84 -1.45
N ALA A 79 -2.89 -5.40 -0.21
CA ALA A 79 -4.12 -5.73 0.52
C ALA A 79 -5.36 -5.12 -0.14
N ILE A 80 -5.31 -3.85 -0.56
CA ILE A 80 -6.42 -3.20 -1.26
C ILE A 80 -6.65 -3.87 -2.63
N MET A 81 -5.57 -4.15 -3.36
CA MET A 81 -5.64 -4.83 -4.66
C MET A 81 -6.20 -6.24 -4.55
N ALA A 82 -5.84 -6.99 -3.51
CA ALA A 82 -6.34 -8.34 -3.28
C ALA A 82 -7.88 -8.36 -3.18
N VAL A 83 -8.47 -7.41 -2.46
CA VAL A 83 -9.93 -7.30 -2.34
C VAL A 83 -10.58 -7.00 -3.69
N LEU A 84 -9.99 -6.09 -4.48
CA LEU A 84 -10.51 -5.75 -5.82
C LEU A 84 -10.46 -6.95 -6.78
N VAL A 85 -9.35 -7.69 -6.80
CA VAL A 85 -9.20 -8.87 -7.65
C VAL A 85 -10.16 -9.98 -7.21
N LEU A 86 -10.32 -10.18 -5.90
CA LEU A 86 -11.26 -11.16 -5.36
C LEU A 86 -12.72 -10.83 -5.73
N MET A 87 -13.10 -9.55 -5.69
CA MET A 87 -14.40 -9.09 -6.18
C MET A 87 -14.56 -9.33 -7.70
N TYR A 88 -13.54 -9.02 -8.50
CA TYR A 88 -13.56 -9.22 -9.95
C TYR A 88 -13.76 -10.70 -10.32
N VAL A 89 -13.03 -11.60 -9.66
CA VAL A 89 -13.18 -13.05 -9.87
C VAL A 89 -14.56 -13.53 -9.41
N GLY A 90 -15.08 -13.00 -8.31
CA GLY A 90 -16.44 -13.26 -7.85
C GLY A 90 -17.49 -12.90 -8.91
N PHE A 91 -17.36 -11.74 -9.55
CA PHE A 91 -18.23 -11.36 -10.65
C PHE A 91 -18.10 -12.30 -11.86
N MET A 92 -16.88 -12.75 -12.17
CA MET A 92 -16.64 -13.69 -13.27
C MET A 92 -17.39 -15.02 -13.06
N PHE A 93 -17.42 -15.54 -11.83
CA PHE A 93 -18.23 -16.71 -11.48
C PHE A 93 -19.72 -16.51 -11.71
N VAL A 94 -20.26 -15.35 -11.30
CA VAL A 94 -21.69 -15.03 -11.50
C VAL A 94 -22.03 -14.88 -12.98
N SER A 95 -21.11 -14.30 -13.77
CA SER A 95 -21.32 -14.09 -15.20
C SER A 95 -21.27 -15.37 -16.05
N ALA A 96 -20.61 -16.42 -15.57
CA ALA A 96 -20.39 -17.65 -16.32
C ALA A 96 -21.67 -18.45 -16.60
N ARG A 97 -22.73 -18.31 -15.78
CA ARG A 97 -24.10 -18.82 -16.00
C ARG A 97 -24.26 -20.22 -16.63
N GLY A 98 -23.32 -21.14 -16.41
CA GLY A 98 -23.35 -22.51 -16.94
C GLY A 98 -22.51 -22.76 -18.20
N ASP A 99 -21.83 -21.75 -18.73
CA ASP A 99 -20.80 -21.89 -19.76
C ASP A 99 -19.54 -22.51 -19.13
N THR A 100 -19.22 -23.75 -19.53
CA THR A 100 -18.12 -24.54 -18.95
C THR A 100 -16.75 -23.88 -19.13
N GLU A 101 -16.54 -23.17 -20.24
CA GLU A 101 -15.26 -22.53 -20.56
C GLU A 101 -15.02 -21.30 -19.67
N LYS A 102 -16.05 -20.47 -19.51
CA LYS A 102 -15.98 -19.30 -18.61
C LYS A 102 -15.84 -19.71 -17.15
N LEU A 103 -16.46 -20.81 -16.77
CA LEU A 103 -16.42 -21.32 -15.40
C LEU A 103 -15.06 -21.93 -15.06
N GLU A 104 -14.42 -22.61 -16.02
CA GLU A 104 -13.03 -23.07 -15.87
C GLU A 104 -12.08 -21.88 -15.71
N THR A 105 -12.24 -20.85 -16.53
CA THR A 105 -11.43 -19.63 -16.46
C THR A 105 -11.60 -18.92 -15.10
N ALA A 106 -12.84 -18.82 -14.60
CA ALA A 106 -13.13 -18.26 -13.28
C ALA A 106 -12.46 -19.05 -12.14
N ARG A 107 -12.49 -20.39 -12.21
CA ARG A 107 -11.79 -21.24 -11.23
C ARG A 107 -10.28 -21.05 -11.26
N ARG A 108 -9.67 -21.00 -12.45
CA ARG A 108 -8.23 -20.76 -12.59
C ARG A 108 -7.87 -19.40 -11.99
N ALA A 109 -8.60 -18.34 -12.34
CA ALA A 109 -8.38 -17.01 -11.79
C ALA A 109 -8.54 -16.94 -10.26
N PHE A 110 -9.52 -17.67 -9.71
CA PHE A 110 -9.71 -17.77 -8.27
C PHE A 110 -8.55 -18.45 -7.56
N LEU A 111 -8.06 -19.58 -8.08
CA LEU A 111 -6.92 -20.27 -7.49
C LEU A 111 -5.68 -19.36 -7.47
N TRP A 112 -5.39 -18.66 -8.56
CA TRP A 112 -4.31 -17.68 -8.62
C TRP A 112 -4.50 -16.53 -7.61
N THR A 113 -5.74 -16.06 -7.42
CA THR A 113 -6.06 -15.01 -6.43
C THR A 113 -5.82 -15.50 -5.01
N VAL A 114 -6.28 -16.72 -4.69
CA VAL A 114 -6.09 -17.34 -3.36
C VAL A 114 -4.60 -17.52 -3.07
N ILE A 115 -3.82 -18.00 -4.05
CA ILE A 115 -2.37 -18.14 -3.92
C ILE A 115 -1.70 -16.78 -3.67
N GLY A 116 -2.11 -15.73 -4.39
CA GLY A 116 -1.58 -14.38 -4.19
C GLY A 116 -1.86 -13.84 -2.79
N ILE A 117 -3.08 -14.03 -2.28
CA ILE A 117 -3.46 -13.63 -0.90
C ILE A 117 -2.68 -14.47 0.13
N ALA A 118 -2.58 -15.77 -0.09
CA ALA A 118 -1.83 -16.67 0.78
C ALA A 118 -0.34 -16.31 0.82
N LEU A 119 0.24 -15.85 -0.29
CA LEU A 119 1.64 -15.41 -0.33
C LEU A 119 1.84 -14.10 0.46
N LEU A 120 0.93 -13.14 0.33
CA LEU A 120 0.95 -11.91 1.12
C LEU A 120 0.88 -12.23 2.62
N LEU A 121 -0.15 -12.96 3.06
CA LEU A 121 -0.34 -13.27 4.47
C LEU A 121 0.75 -14.24 4.99
N GLY A 122 1.08 -15.26 4.21
CA GLY A 122 2.03 -16.31 4.55
C GLY A 122 3.47 -15.78 4.68
N GLY A 123 3.90 -14.87 3.80
CA GLY A 123 5.22 -14.27 3.88
C GLY A 123 5.43 -13.51 5.20
N ARG A 124 4.45 -12.70 5.60
CA ARG A 124 4.50 -11.96 6.88
C ARG A 124 4.43 -12.90 8.08
N LEU A 125 3.59 -13.92 8.01
CA LEU A 125 3.47 -14.93 9.06
C LEU A 125 4.80 -15.65 9.29
N ILE A 126 5.41 -16.20 8.24
CA ILE A 126 6.67 -16.94 8.33
C ILE A 126 7.80 -16.03 8.83
N ALA A 127 7.90 -14.80 8.30
CA ALA A 127 8.90 -13.83 8.74
C ALA A 127 8.78 -13.51 10.25
N SER A 128 7.55 -13.37 10.75
CA SER A 128 7.30 -13.11 12.17
C SER A 128 7.69 -14.30 13.06
N ILE A 129 7.42 -15.54 12.63
CA ILE A 129 7.77 -16.75 13.37
C ILE A 129 9.30 -16.87 13.51
N ILE A 130 10.02 -16.61 12.42
CA ILE A 130 11.48 -16.67 12.42
C ILE A 130 12.05 -15.57 13.33
N GLY A 131 11.58 -14.33 13.19
CA GLY A 131 12.03 -13.21 14.02
C GLY A 131 11.77 -13.45 15.52
N ASN A 132 10.58 -13.95 15.86
CA ASN A 132 10.22 -14.27 17.24
C ASN A 132 11.09 -15.39 17.81
N THR A 133 11.36 -16.43 17.03
CA THR A 133 12.25 -17.53 17.44
C THR A 133 13.67 -17.03 17.71
N ILE A 134 14.21 -16.19 16.82
CA ILE A 134 15.56 -15.62 17.01
C ILE A 134 15.62 -14.75 18.26
N SER A 135 14.59 -13.92 18.49
CA SER A 135 14.52 -13.10 19.70
C SER A 135 14.42 -13.94 20.97
N GLN A 136 13.65 -15.03 20.96
CA GLN A 136 13.53 -15.93 22.11
C GLN A 136 14.86 -16.62 22.43
N VAL A 137 15.57 -17.13 21.43
CA VAL A 137 16.87 -17.77 21.61
C VAL A 137 17.93 -16.76 22.07
N SER A 138 17.93 -15.54 21.53
CA SER A 138 18.87 -14.48 21.94
C SER A 138 18.64 -14.01 23.37
N THR A 139 17.40 -14.05 23.87
CA THR A 139 17.08 -13.61 25.24
C THR A 139 17.31 -14.74 26.26
N GLY A 140 17.29 -16.00 25.84
CA GLY A 140 17.50 -17.16 26.73
C GLY A 140 18.96 -17.54 27.01
N ILE A 141 19.94 -16.83 26.42
CA ILE A 141 21.38 -17.04 26.67
C ILE A 141 21.98 -15.92 27.56
N TYR A 142 21.12 -15.06 28.12
CA TYR A 142 21.45 -14.15 29.24
C TYR A 142 20.53 -14.42 30.42
#